data_AF-A0A1Q3BSQ9-F1
#
_entry.id   AF-A0A1Q3BSQ9-F1
#
_cell.length_a   1.000
_cell.length_b   1.000
_cell.length_c   1.000
_cell.angle_alpha   90.00
_cell.angle_beta   90.00
_cell.angle_gamma   90.00
#
_symmetry.space_group_name_H-M   'P 1'
#
loop_
_entity.id
_entity.type
_entity.pdbx_description
1 polymer ?
#
loop_
_entity_poly.entity_id
_entity_poly.type
_entity_poly.pdbx_seq_one_letter_code
_entity_poly.pdbx_strand_id
1 'polypeptide(L)'
;MADVDLSLITDKPGDLIITSTNDEKLVHVAWMKSNRIFLLSMRRSILDHLKSGLPTDCTAKELMTAISERYRVSSNADAGSLLQVLLNTKYDGNGG
;
A
#
# COMPACT_ATOMS: atom_id res chain seq x y z
N MET A 1 -5.72 8.73 -15.14
CA MET A 1 -6.07 7.83 -14.03
C MET A 1 -4.76 7.57 -13.29
N ALA A 2 -4.59 8.06 -12.06
CA ALA A 2 -3.32 7.88 -11.37
C ALA A 2 -3.21 6.41 -10.94
N ASP A 3 -2.15 5.74 -11.34
CA ASP A 3 -1.81 4.37 -10.92
C ASP A 3 -1.39 4.38 -9.44
N VAL A 4 -2.34 4.68 -8.55
CA VAL A 4 -2.10 4.78 -7.10
C VAL A 4 -1.79 3.40 -6.52
N ASP A 5 -2.23 2.34 -7.18
CA ASP A 5 -2.07 0.95 -6.74
C ASP A 5 -0.84 0.25 -7.32
N LEU A 6 -0.02 0.94 -8.12
CA LEU A 6 1.17 0.36 -8.74
C LEU A 6 2.10 -0.27 -7.69
N SER A 7 2.30 0.41 -6.55
CA SER A 7 3.12 -0.08 -5.44
C SER A 7 2.54 -1.30 -4.71
N LEU A 8 1.25 -1.58 -4.88
CA LEU A 8 0.57 -2.75 -4.30
C LEU A 8 0.62 -3.95 -5.25
N ILE A 9 0.57 -3.70 -6.56
CA ILE A 9 0.49 -4.74 -7.58
C ILE A 9 1.89 -5.21 -8.00
N THR A 10 2.85 -4.29 -8.08
CA THR A 10 4.21 -4.58 -8.54
C THR A 10 5.20 -4.63 -7.38
N ASP A 11 6.21 -5.48 -7.47
CA ASP A 11 7.29 -5.51 -6.48
C ASP A 11 8.16 -4.26 -6.56
N LYS A 12 8.89 -3.98 -5.47
CA LYS A 12 9.79 -2.84 -5.40
C LYS A 12 10.75 -2.90 -6.60
N PRO A 13 10.74 -1.90 -7.50
CA PRO A 13 11.69 -1.87 -8.59
C PRO A 13 13.11 -1.79 -8.02
N GLY A 14 14.06 -2.47 -8.68
CA GLY A 14 15.46 -2.41 -8.30
C GLY A 14 16.00 -0.98 -8.31
N ASP A 15 17.06 -0.74 -7.56
CA ASP A 15 17.71 0.57 -7.53
C ASP A 15 18.15 0.97 -8.95
N LEU A 16 17.83 2.21 -9.33
CA LEU A 16 18.23 2.75 -10.62
C LEU A 16 19.75 2.81 -10.72
N ILE A 17 20.31 2.11 -11.69
CA ILE A 17 21.74 2.18 -12.04
C ILE A 17 21.96 3.23 -13.13
N ILE A 18 23.20 3.69 -13.30
CA ILE A 18 23.54 4.75 -14.28
C ILE A 18 23.11 4.34 -15.70
N THR A 19 23.11 3.04 -16.01
CA THR A 19 22.71 2.46 -17.29
C THR A 19 21.19 2.26 -17.43
N SER A 20 20.38 2.60 -16.41
CA SER A 20 18.93 2.44 -16.50
C SER A 20 18.35 3.36 -17.57
N THR A 21 17.45 2.79 -18.37
CA THR A 21 16.75 3.47 -19.46
C THR A 21 15.81 4.53 -18.91
N ASN A 22 15.50 5.56 -19.69
CA ASN A 22 14.60 6.63 -19.26
C ASN A 22 13.22 6.09 -18.85
N ASP A 23 12.73 5.06 -19.53
CA ASP A 23 11.47 4.38 -19.17
C ASP A 23 11.54 3.66 -17.82
N GLU A 24 12.65 2.98 -17.52
CA GLU A 24 12.86 2.33 -16.20
C GLU A 24 12.89 3.36 -15.07
N LYS A 25 13.51 4.52 -15.32
CA LYS A 25 13.50 5.66 -14.38
C LYS A 25 12.09 6.19 -14.15
N LEU A 26 11.29 6.33 -15.21
CA LEU A 26 9.90 6.78 -15.12
C LEU A 26 9.03 5.80 -14.32
N VAL A 27 9.16 4.49 -14.58
CA VAL A 27 8.45 3.45 -13.83
C VAL A 27 8.85 3.48 -12.36
N HIS A 28 10.14 3.58 -12.05
CA HIS A 28 10.62 3.66 -10.68
C HIS A 28 10.07 4.90 -9.94
N VAL A 29 10.08 6.08 -10.58
CA VAL A 29 9.53 7.31 -10.00
C VAL A 29 8.02 7.19 -9.78
N ALA A 30 7.28 6.63 -10.74
CA ALA A 30 5.85 6.39 -10.61
C ALA A 30 5.54 5.44 -9.44
N TRP A 31 6.31 4.36 -9.31
CA TRP A 31 6.20 3.40 -8.23
C TRP A 31 6.47 4.05 -6.86
N MET A 32 7.57 4.80 -6.73
CA MET A 32 7.89 5.50 -5.48
C MET A 32 6.80 6.50 -5.08
N LYS A 33 6.23 7.21 -6.06
CA LYS A 33 5.13 8.15 -5.82
C LYS A 33 3.87 7.43 -5.34
N SER A 34 3.48 6.33 -6.00
CA SER A 34 2.37 5.48 -5.58
C SER A 34 2.59 4.95 -4.15
N ASN A 35 3.78 4.42 -3.86
CA ASN A 35 4.15 3.89 -2.56
C ASN A 35 4.00 4.95 -1.45
N ARG A 36 4.53 6.17 -1.69
CA ARG A 36 4.43 7.27 -0.74
C ARG A 36 2.99 7.72 -0.51
N ILE A 37 2.19 7.84 -1.56
CA ILE A 37 0.77 8.21 -1.45
C ILE A 37 0.01 7.16 -0.64
N PHE A 38 0.23 5.88 -0.92
CA PHE A 38 -0.41 4.80 -0.19
C PHE A 38 -0.04 4.80 1.30
N LEU A 39 1.24 4.93 1.64
CA LEU A 39 1.70 5.00 3.03
C LEU A 39 1.06 6.16 3.79
N LEU A 40 0.99 7.35 3.18
CA LEU A 40 0.38 8.53 3.79
C LEU A 40 -1.13 8.34 3.99
N SER A 41 -1.82 7.80 2.98
CA SER A 41 -3.25 7.51 3.05
C SER A 41 -3.56 6.47 4.13
N MET A 42 -2.84 5.35 4.16
CA MET A 42 -3.01 4.32 5.18
C MET A 42 -2.72 4.86 6.58
N ARG A 43 -1.61 5.58 6.78
CA ARG A 43 -1.32 6.19 8.08
C ARG A 43 -2.39 7.19 8.49
N ARG A 44 -2.99 7.92 7.57
CA ARG A 44 -4.08 8.85 7.91
C ARG A 44 -5.36 8.11 8.31
N SER A 45 -5.67 7.00 7.66
CA SER A 45 -6.90 6.22 7.89
C SER A 45 -6.81 5.26 9.08
N ILE A 46 -5.62 4.85 9.49
CA ILE A 46 -5.41 3.94 10.62
C ILE A 46 -5.49 4.68 11.95
N LEU A 47 -6.14 4.05 12.93
CA LEU A 47 -6.29 4.57 14.30
C LEU A 47 -4.94 4.73 15.00
N ASP A 48 -4.78 5.78 15.81
CA ASP A 48 -3.48 6.15 16.40
C ASP A 48 -2.85 5.05 17.27
N HIS A 49 -3.67 4.26 17.98
CA HIS A 49 -3.17 3.15 18.79
C HIS A 49 -2.51 2.04 17.95
N LEU A 50 -2.93 1.86 16.70
CA LEU A 50 -2.34 0.92 15.75
C LEU A 50 -1.07 1.48 15.09
N LYS A 51 -0.93 2.81 15.01
CA LYS A 51 0.28 3.45 14.48
C LYS A 51 1.52 3.17 15.32
N SER A 52 1.37 3.03 16.64
CA SER A 52 2.51 2.92 17.57
C SER A 52 3.40 1.69 17.34
N GLY A 53 2.93 0.72 16.55
CA GLY A 53 3.66 -0.50 16.24
C GLY A 53 3.92 -0.74 14.75
N LEU A 54 3.69 0.25 13.89
CA LEU A 54 3.91 0.12 12.44
C LEU A 54 5.32 0.59 12.05
N PRO A 55 6.00 -0.11 11.13
CA PRO A 55 7.31 0.31 10.65
C PRO A 55 7.23 1.67 9.93
N THR A 56 8.18 2.55 10.23
CA THR A 56 8.20 3.92 9.68
C THR A 56 8.82 3.96 8.28
N ASP A 57 9.77 3.05 8.01
CA ASP A 57 10.51 2.94 6.74
C ASP A 57 10.18 1.61 6.05
N CYS A 58 8.91 1.41 5.71
CA CYS A 58 8.44 0.23 5.00
C CYS A 58 7.76 0.61 3.68
N THR A 59 7.67 -0.35 2.78
CA THR A 59 6.88 -0.26 1.56
C THR A 59 5.38 -0.39 1.86
N ALA A 60 4.55 0.03 0.91
CA ALA A 60 3.09 -0.11 0.95
C ALA A 60 2.66 -1.56 1.20
N LYS A 61 3.30 -2.52 0.53
CA LYS A 61 3.09 -3.96 0.73
C LYS A 61 3.45 -4.40 2.16
N GLU A 62 4.63 -4.03 2.65
CA GLU A 62 5.06 -4.37 4.01
C GLU A 62 4.17 -3.76 5.08
N LEU A 63 3.70 -2.53 4.87
CA LEU A 63 2.73 -1.88 5.76
C LEU A 63 1.42 -2.66 5.78
N MET A 64 0.90 -3.07 4.62
CA MET A 64 -0.31 -3.89 4.54
C MET A 64 -0.14 -5.24 5.25
N THR A 65 1.02 -5.90 5.10
CA THR A 65 1.32 -7.15 5.81
C THR A 65 1.40 -6.92 7.31
N ALA A 66 2.08 -5.88 7.78
CA ALA A 66 2.17 -5.58 9.22
C ALA A 66 0.79 -5.29 9.83
N ILE A 67 -0.06 -4.57 9.10
CA ILE A 67 -1.46 -4.34 9.49
C ILE A 67 -2.21 -5.67 9.50
N SER A 68 -2.17 -6.44 8.42
CA SER A 68 -2.92 -7.70 8.32
C SER A 68 -2.49 -8.70 9.40
N GLU A 69 -1.21 -8.79 9.74
CA GLU A 69 -0.71 -9.62 10.84
C GLU A 69 -1.18 -9.11 12.21
N ARG A 70 -1.09 -7.81 12.48
CA ARG A 70 -1.61 -7.21 13.73
C ARG A 70 -3.11 -7.49 13.89
N TYR A 71 -3.87 -7.35 12.82
CA TYR A 71 -5.31 -7.62 12.81
C TYR A 71 -5.63 -9.12 12.90
N ARG A 72 -4.82 -9.98 12.26
CA ARG A 72 -4.94 -11.44 12.37
C ARG A 72 -4.68 -11.92 13.80
N VAL A 73 -3.74 -11.28 14.49
CA VAL A 73 -3.48 -11.52 15.92
C VAL A 73 -4.60 -10.94 16.79
N SER A 74 -5.27 -9.86 16.38
CA SER A 74 -6.35 -9.23 17.16
C SER A 74 -7.74 -9.87 16.96
N SER A 75 -8.02 -10.50 15.81
CA SER A 75 -9.28 -11.21 15.57
C SER A 75 -9.15 -12.17 14.39
N ASN A 76 -9.26 -13.47 14.67
CA ASN A 76 -9.36 -14.52 13.63
C ASN A 76 -10.69 -14.44 12.84
N ALA A 77 -11.55 -13.46 13.10
CA ALA A 77 -12.84 -13.25 12.44
C ALA A 77 -13.00 -11.84 11.80
N ASP A 78 -12.40 -10.78 12.34
CA ASP A 78 -12.61 -9.40 11.87
C ASP A 78 -11.58 -8.88 10.86
N ALA A 79 -10.35 -9.44 10.86
CA ALA A 79 -9.30 -8.99 9.96
C ALA A 79 -9.66 -9.18 8.48
N GLY A 80 -10.32 -10.29 8.16
CA GLY A 80 -10.80 -10.62 6.82
C GLY A 80 -11.89 -9.65 6.35
N SER A 81 -12.87 -9.35 7.22
CA SER A 81 -13.96 -8.43 6.91
C SER A 81 -13.47 -7.00 6.69
N LEU A 82 -12.51 -6.51 7.49
CA LEU A 82 -11.98 -5.16 7.32
C LEU A 82 -11.10 -5.03 6.08
N LEU A 83 -10.27 -6.05 5.78
CA LEU A 83 -9.49 -6.09 4.53
C LEU A 83 -10.41 -6.16 3.31
N GLN A 84 -11.50 -6.93 3.37
CA GLN A 84 -12.53 -6.96 2.33
C GLN A 84 -13.21 -5.60 2.20
N VAL A 85 -13.60 -4.93 3.28
CA VAL A 85 -14.18 -3.59 3.23
C VAL A 85 -13.18 -2.58 2.63
N LEU A 86 -11.89 -2.65 2.99
CA LEU A 86 -10.85 -1.76 2.47
C LEU A 86 -10.51 -2.02 0.99
N LEU A 87 -10.53 -3.28 0.52
CA LEU A 87 -10.35 -3.61 -0.90
C LEU A 87 -11.60 -3.26 -1.72
N ASN A 88 -12.80 -3.55 -1.19
CA ASN A 88 -14.06 -3.38 -1.91
C ASN A 88 -14.54 -1.92 -1.95
N THR A 89 -14.06 -1.06 -1.03
CA THR A 89 -14.33 0.40 -1.09
C THR A 89 -13.59 1.13 -2.21
N LYS A 90 -12.73 0.44 -2.97
CA LYS A 90 -12.17 0.97 -4.23
C LYS A 90 -12.95 0.57 -5.49
N TYR A 91 -14.02 -0.21 -5.38
CA TYR A 91 -14.83 -0.61 -6.53
C TYR A 91 -16.32 -0.43 -6.26
N ASP A 92 -16.75 0.78 -5.87
CA ASP A 92 -18.11 1.21 -6.19
C ASP A 92 -18.10 1.77 -7.62
N GLY A 93 -17.97 0.85 -8.57
CA GLY A 93 -18.44 1.08 -9.92
C GLY A 93 -19.97 1.13 -9.88
N ASN A 94 -20.53 2.26 -9.44
CA ASN A 94 -21.92 2.58 -9.70
C ASN A 94 -22.07 2.81 -11.22
N GLY A 95 -22.15 1.70 -11.95
CA GLY A 95 -22.78 1.64 -13.25
C GLY A 95 -24.27 1.88 -13.07
N GLY A 96 -24.72 3.04 -13.53
CA GLY A 96 -26.09 3.49 -13.64
C GLY A 96 -26.10 4.81 -14.37
#